data_AF-A0A968QF81-F1
#
_entry.id   AF-A0A968QF81-F1
#
_cell.length_a   1.000
_cell.length_b   1.000
_cell.length_c   1.000
_cell.angle_alpha   90.00
_cell.angle_beta   90.00
_cell.angle_gamma   90.00
#
_symmetry.space_group_name_H-M   'P 1'
#
loop_
_entity.id
_entity.type
_entity.pdbx_description
1 polymer ?
#
loop_
_entity_poly.entity_id
_entity_poly.type
_entity_poly.pdbx_seq_one_letter_code
_entity_poly.pdbx_strand_id
1 'polypeptide(L)' 'MKNHIENIRKSVKKLGYIPTSQQIKNAINQICPDGDDILANKSAIVAEVISYFKSPETTDLVKNNQPESEIDILTADTY' A
#
# COMPACT_ATOMS: atom_id res chain seq x y z
N MET A 1 -11.75 14.20 3.21
CA MET A 1 -11.09 12.86 3.15
C MET A 1 -9.72 12.84 2.44
N LYS A 2 -9.56 13.29 1.18
CA LYS A 2 -8.27 13.22 0.44
C LYS A 2 -7.07 13.84 1.20
N ASN A 3 -7.27 15.00 1.83
CA ASN A 3 -6.23 15.69 2.60
C ASN A 3 -5.75 14.88 3.81
N HIS A 4 -6.63 14.13 4.48
CA HIS A 4 -6.26 13.29 5.62
C HIS A 4 -5.38 12.11 5.16
N ILE A 5 -5.74 11.48 4.04
CA ILE A 5 -4.96 10.39 3.46
C ILE A 5 -3.54 10.85 3.13
N GLU A 6 -3.37 12.02 2.52
CA GLU A 6 -2.03 12.54 2.22
C GLU A 6 -1.23 12.90 3.47
N ASN A 7 -1.88 13.44 4.49
CA ASN A 7 -1.24 13.78 5.77
C ASN A 7 -0.73 12.51 6.48
N ILE A 8 -1.55 11.46 6.53
CA ILE A 8 -1.16 10.15 7.05
C ILE A 8 -0.03 9.56 6.19
N ARG A 9 -0.15 9.58 4.85
CA ARG A 9 0.89 9.10 3.93
C ARG A 9 2.23 9.76 4.18
N LYS A 10 2.27 11.09 4.34
CA LYS A 10 3.50 11.83 4.66
C LYS A 10 4.12 11.37 5.98
N SER A 11 3.28 11.09 6.98
CA SER A 11 3.73 10.65 8.31
C SER A 11 4.32 9.25 8.27
N VAL A 12 3.66 8.33 7.57
CA VAL A 12 4.14 6.96 7.37
C VAL A 12 5.41 6.92 6.51
N LYS A 13 5.50 7.75 5.46
CA LYS A 13 6.72 7.90 4.63
C LYS A 13 7.93 8.38 5.40
N LYS A 14 7.76 9.27 6.38
CA LYS A 14 8.86 9.71 7.26
C LYS A 14 9.44 8.57 8.10
N LEU A 15 8.69 7.50 8.30
CA LEU A 15 9.11 6.30 9.04
C LEU A 15 9.71 5.22 8.11
N GLY A 16 9.84 5.50 6.81
CA GLY A 16 10.45 4.61 5.83
C GLY A 16 9.48 3.70 5.06
N TYR A 17 8.17 3.82 5.29
CA TYR A 17 7.16 2.98 4.65
C TYR A 17 6.42 3.71 3.52
N ILE A 18 6.04 2.99 2.45
CA ILE A 18 5.29 3.56 1.31
C ILE A 18 3.89 2.92 1.25
N PRO A 19 2.89 3.47 1.96
CA PRO A 19 1.54 2.94 1.98
C PRO A 19 0.71 3.35 0.76
N THR A 20 -0.13 2.43 0.31
CA THR A 20 -1.14 2.68 -0.73
C THR A 20 -2.30 3.52 -0.17
N SER A 21 -3.05 4.19 -1.06
CA SER A 21 -4.29 4.88 -0.66
C SER A 21 -5.28 3.94 0.02
N GLN A 22 -5.33 2.67 -0.39
CA GLN A 22 -6.28 1.69 0.15
C GLN A 22 -5.92 1.27 1.57
N GLN A 23 -4.66 0.99 1.85
CA GLN A 23 -4.19 0.69 3.22
C GLN A 23 -4.51 1.83 4.19
N ILE A 24 -4.31 3.08 3.76
CA ILE A 24 -4.63 4.25 4.58
C ILE A 24 -6.14 4.37 4.81
N LYS A 25 -6.96 4.16 3.77
CA LYS A 25 -8.42 4.19 3.93
C LYS A 25 -8.92 3.10 4.88
N ASN A 26 -8.38 1.89 4.77
CA ASN A 26 -8.76 0.78 5.63
C ASN A 26 -8.42 1.10 7.09
N ALA A 27 -7.22 1.61 7.36
CA ALA A 27 -6.81 2.03 8.70
C ALA A 27 -7.68 3.17 9.26
N ILE A 28 -8.05 4.15 8.42
CA ILE A 28 -8.98 5.22 8.83
C ILE A 28 -10.33 4.62 9.18
N ASN A 29 -10.91 3.77 8.32
CA ASN A 29 -12.24 3.20 8.57
C ASN A 29 -12.27 2.26 9.78
N GLN A 30 -11.13 1.63 10.11
CA GLN A 30 -11.01 0.75 11.28
C GLN A 30 -10.97 1.53 12.60
N ILE A 31 -10.36 2.71 12.62
CA ILE A 31 -10.19 3.53 13.83
C ILE A 31 -11.26 4.62 13.96
N CYS A 32 -11.65 5.18 12.83
CA CYS A 32 -12.64 6.25 12.67
C CYS A 32 -13.73 5.77 11.68
N PRO A 33 -14.59 4.82 12.06
CA PRO A 33 -15.61 4.26 11.15
C PRO A 33 -16.57 5.32 10.63
N ASP A 34 -16.90 6.32 11.45
CA ASP A 34 -17.76 7.44 11.09
C ASP A 34 -17.02 8.57 10.34
N GLY A 35 -15.69 8.47 10.22
CA GLY A 35 -14.85 9.47 9.58
C GLY A 35 -14.58 10.72 10.43
N ASP A 36 -15.00 10.72 11.69
CA ASP A 36 -14.75 11.80 12.64
C ASP A 36 -13.40 11.62 13.37
N ASP A 37 -12.88 12.72 13.91
CA ASP A 37 -11.66 12.74 14.75
C ASP A 37 -10.39 12.14 14.11
N ILE A 38 -10.33 12.07 12.78
CA ILE A 38 -9.18 11.51 12.04
C ILE A 38 -7.85 12.20 12.43
N LEU A 39 -7.90 13.51 12.71
CA LEU A 39 -6.72 14.28 13.12
C LEU A 39 -6.31 13.97 14.56
N ALA A 40 -7.27 13.78 15.46
CA ALA A 40 -7.00 13.43 16.86
C ALA A 40 -6.46 11.98 16.96
N ASN A 41 -6.99 11.07 16.15
CA ASN A 41 -6.59 9.66 16.09
C ASN A 41 -5.43 9.40 15.13
N LYS A 42 -4.77 10.45 14.62
CA LYS A 42 -3.73 10.33 13.58
C LYS A 42 -2.61 9.36 13.97
N SER A 43 -2.17 9.36 15.22
CA SER A 43 -1.11 8.47 15.71
C SER A 43 -1.53 6.99 15.64
N ALA A 44 -2.75 6.67 16.08
CA ALA A 44 -3.32 5.34 16.00
C ALA A 44 -3.45 4.89 14.54
N ILE A 45 -3.90 5.78 13.65
CA ILE A 45 -4.04 5.47 12.21
C ILE A 45 -2.69 5.19 11.57
N VAL A 46 -1.65 5.96 11.91
CA VAL A 46 -0.29 5.69 11.43
C VAL A 46 0.22 4.35 11.93
N ALA A 47 -0.02 3.99 13.20
CA ALA A 47 0.38 2.71 13.77
C ALA A 47 -0.30 1.53 13.07
N GLU A 48 -1.61 1.66 12.79
CA GLU A 48 -2.37 0.65 12.05
C GLU A 48 -1.88 0.53 10.60
N VAL A 49 -1.59 1.65 9.91
CA VAL A 49 -1.01 1.56 8.56
C VAL A 49 0.33 0.81 8.55
N ILE A 50 1.14 0.97 9.61
CA ILE A 50 2.42 0.26 9.76
C ILE A 50 2.21 -1.23 10.06
N SER A 51 1.09 -1.62 10.68
CA SER A 51 0.76 -3.03 10.97
C SER A 51 0.72 -3.87 9.67
N TYR A 52 0.21 -3.30 8.57
CA TYR A 52 0.21 -3.92 7.24
C TYR A 52 1.60 -4.25 6.69
N PHE A 53 2.66 -3.62 7.20
CA PHE A 53 4.05 -3.91 6.82
C PHE A 53 4.77 -4.85 7.79
N LYS A 54 4.19 -5.07 8.98
CA LYS A 54 4.79 -5.88 10.04
C LYS A 54 4.20 -7.27 10.14
N SER A 55 3.07 -7.55 9.48
CA SER A 55 2.45 -8.87 9.48
C SER A 55 3.28 -9.85 8.65
N PRO A 56 3.84 -10.94 9.23
CA PRO A 56 4.36 -12.06 8.47
C PRO A 56 3.21 -13.06 8.27
N GLU A 57 2.49 -12.95 7.15
CA GLU A 57 1.50 -13.89 6.55
C GLU A 57 0.48 -13.02 5.78
N THR A 58 0.28 -13.12 4.47
CA THR A 58 0.31 -14.27 3.57
C THR A 58 0.88 -13.88 2.20
N THR A 59 1.88 -14.61 1.73
CA THR A 59 1.96 -14.99 0.31
C THR A 59 0.62 -15.56 -0.11
N ASP A 60 -0.25 -14.74 -0.70
CA ASP A 60 -1.26 -15.19 -1.65
C ASP A 60 -1.86 -13.97 -2.36
N LEU A 61 -1.76 -13.99 -3.70
CA LEU A 61 -2.51 -13.19 -4.67
C LEU A 61 -2.12 -11.71 -4.88
N VAL A 62 -0.94 -11.50 -5.47
CA VAL A 62 -0.87 -10.63 -6.66
C VAL A 62 -0.23 -11.42 -7.78
N LYS A 63 -1.07 -12.11 -8.55
CA LYS A 63 -0.69 -12.53 -9.90
C LYS A 63 -0.35 -11.26 -10.67
N ASN A 64 0.91 -11.17 -11.06
CA ASN A 64 1.42 -10.21 -12.01
C ASN A 64 0.58 -10.30 -13.30
N ASN A 65 -0.30 -9.33 -13.53
CA ASN A 65 -0.70 -8.98 -14.89
C ASN A 65 0.17 -7.80 -15.33
N GLN A 66 1.46 -8.09 -15.50
CA GLN A 66 2.31 -7.30 -16.36
C GLN A 66 2.16 -7.94 -17.76
N PRO A 67 1.68 -7.22 -18.78
CA PRO A 67 1.75 -7.74 -20.14
C PRO A 67 3.23 -7.87 -20.47
N GLU A 68 3.69 -9.11 -20.62
CA GLU A 68 5.01 -9.40 -21.14
C GLU A 68 5.08 -8.79 -22.54
N SER A 69 5.89 -7.75 -22.66
CA SER A 69 6.30 -7.23 -23.95
C SER A 69 7.05 -8.33 -24.68
N GLU A 70 6.40 -8.82 -25.72
CA GLU A 70 6.95 -9.51 -26.88
C GLU A 70 8.42 -9.10 -27.14
N ILE A 71 9.34 -10.02 -26.89
CA ILE A 71 10.66 -9.98 -27.54
C ILE A 71 10.73 -11.20 -28.44
N ASP A 72 10.31 -10.95 -29.66
CA ASP A 72 10.63 -11.70 -30.86
C ASP A 72 12.17 -11.79 -30.99
N ILE A 73 12.72 -13.00 -30.97
CA ILE A 73 14.09 -13.22 -31.47
C ILE A 73 14.05 -14.42 -32.41
N LEU A 74 13.92 -14.08 -33.69
CA LEU A 74 14.27 -14.90 -34.84
C LEU A 74 15.69 -15.48 -34.73
N THR A 75 15.79 -16.78 -35.04
CA THR A 75 16.83 -17.48 -35.84
C THR A 75 18.32 -17.28 -35.52
N ALA A 76 19.04 -18.39 -35.29
CA ALA A 76 20.12 -18.87 -36.19
C ALA A 76 20.83 -20.12 -35.63
N ASP A 77 20.80 -21.19 -36.44
CA ASP A 77 21.82 -22.20 -36.75
C ASP A 77 22.86 -22.74 -35.75
N THR A 78 23.21 -24.02 -36.04
CA THR A 78 24.53 -24.70 -35.95
C THR A 78 24.76 -25.62 -34.73
N TYR A 79 24.62 -26.94 -34.89
CA TYR A 79 25.62 -27.89 -35.43
C TYR A 79 25.04 -29.31 -35.56
#